data_AF-A0A179SRR9-F1
#
_entry.id   AF-A0A179SRR9-F1
#
_cell.length_a   1.000
_cell.length_b   1.000
_cell.length_c   1.000
_cell.angle_alpha   90.00
_cell.angle_beta   90.00
_cell.angle_gamma   90.00
#
_symmetry.space_group_name_H-M   'P 1'
#
loop_
_entity.id
_entity.type
_entity.pdbx_description
1 polymer ?
#
loop_
_entity_poly.entity_id
_entity_poly.type
_entity_poly.pdbx_seq_one_letter_code
_entity_poly.pdbx_strand_id
1 'polypeptide(L)' 'MSGVIFLFFVISLLLFIGAFHYFRLLQQSASYPPKKVIKQKVTVLASAGGGALLIGILLIYFQ' A
#
# COMPACT_ATOMS: atom_id res chain seq x y z
N MET A 1 21.88 -0.12 9.23
CA MET A 1 21.08 -0.25 8.00
C MET A 1 19.82 -1.10 8.22
N SER A 2 19.91 -2.25 8.90
CA SER A 2 18.77 -3.14 9.21
C SER A 2 17.50 -2.44 9.77
N GLY A 3 17.64 -1.52 10.74
CA GLY A 3 16.48 -0.79 11.28
C GLY A 3 15.75 0.08 10.25
N VAL A 4 16.48 0.71 9.32
CA VAL A 4 15.89 1.53 8.25
C VAL A 4 15.15 0.63 7.24
N ILE A 5 15.73 -0.51 6.90
CA ILE A 5 15.10 -1.51 6.03
C ILE A 5 13.80 -2.04 6.66
N PHE A 6 13.83 -2.33 7.95
CA PHE A 6 12.65 -2.76 8.69
C PHE A 6 11.52 -1.72 8.62
N LEU A 7 11.83 -0.43 8.74
CA LEU A 7 10.82 0.63 8.60
C LEU A 7 10.14 0.62 7.23
N PHE A 8 10.87 0.41 6.13
CA PHE A 8 10.27 0.29 4.80
C PHE A 8 9.28 -0.87 4.70
N PHE A 9 9.60 -2.02 5.30
CA PHE A 9 8.68 -3.15 5.35
C PHE A 9 7.43 -2.87 6.20
N VAL A 10 7.59 -2.22 7.35
CA VAL A 10 6.44 -1.83 8.20
C VAL A 10 5.54 -0.82 7.48
N ILE A 11 6.12 0.20 6.86
CA ILE A 11 5.37 1.21 6.09
C ILE A 11 4.64 0.55 4.92
N SER A 12 5.32 -0.32 4.17
CA SER A 12 4.71 -1.09 3.09
C SER A 12 3.52 -1.91 3.59
N LEU A 13 3.65 -2.60 4.72
CA LEU A 13 2.58 -3.40 5.31
C LEU A 13 1.36 -2.54 5.66
N LEU A 14 1.58 -1.40 6.33
CA LEU A 14 0.51 -0.47 6.69
C LEU A 14 -0.23 0.09 5.45
N LEU A 15 0.52 0.41 4.39
CA LEU A 15 -0.07 0.87 3.13
C LEU A 15 -0.91 -0.21 2.46
N PHE A 16 -0.46 -1.48 2.47
CA PHE A 16 -1.26 -2.59 1.94
C PHE A 16 -2.51 -2.88 2.77
N ILE A 17 -2.45 -2.75 4.10
CA ILE A 17 -3.64 -2.87 4.97
C ILE A 17 -4.67 -1.80 4.58
N GLY A 18 -4.24 -0.56 4.40
CA GLY A 18 -5.12 0.53 3.94
C GLY A 18 -5.66 0.27 2.52
N ALA A 19 -4.83 -0.20 1.59
CA ALA A 19 -5.26 -0.55 0.23
C ALA A 19 -6.32 -1.66 0.26
N PHE A 20 -6.14 -2.69 1.09
CA PHE A 20 -7.08 -3.79 1.25
C PHE A 20 -8.43 -3.32 1.83
N HIS A 21 -8.40 -2.39 2.79
CA HIS A 21 -9.62 -1.78 3.32
C HIS A 21 -10.44 -1.08 2.21
N TYR A 22 -9.81 -0.22 1.41
CA TYR A 22 -10.49 0.44 0.29
C TYR A 22 -10.86 -0.51 -0.85
N PHE A 23 -10.10 -1.58 -1.04
CA PHE A 23 -10.43 -2.63 -2.01
C PHE A 23 -11.71 -3.38 -1.63
N ARG A 24 -11.92 -3.67 -0.34
CA ARG A 24 -13.19 -4.21 0.14
C ARG A 24 -14.35 -3.23 -0.07
N LEU A 25 -14.14 -1.94 0.19
CA LEU A 25 -15.16 -0.92 -0.06
C LEU A 25 -15.53 -0.81 -1.56
N LEU A 26 -14.60 -1.08 -2.47
CA LEU A 26 -14.87 -1.12 -3.92
C LEU A 26 -15.80 -2.24 -4.35
N GLN A 27 -15.75 -3.37 -3.65
CA GLN A 27 -16.60 -4.54 -3.94
C GLN A 27 -18.03 -4.34 -3.44
N GLN A 28 -18.27 -3.39 -2.55
CA GLN A 28 -19.61 -3.10 -2.05
C GLN A 28 -20.47 -2.41 -3.13
N SER A 29 -21.75 -2.76 -3.17
CA SER A 29 -22.76 -2.14 -4.03
C SER A 29 -23.31 -0.82 -3.47
N ALA A 30 -22.47 -0.08 -2.74
CA ALA A 30 -22.85 1.21 -2.19
C ALA A 30 -22.86 2.30 -3.28
N SER A 31 -23.84 3.19 -3.21
CA SER A 31 -23.95 4.37 -4.10
C SER A 31 -22.90 5.44 -3.77
N TYR A 32 -22.50 5.53 -2.49
CA TYR A 32 -21.51 6.49 -2.00
C TYR A 32 -20.52 5.81 -1.03
N PRO A 33 -19.22 6.16 -1.04
CA PRO A 33 -18.57 7.14 -1.92
C PRO A 33 -18.39 6.63 -3.37
N PRO A 34 -18.25 7.53 -4.37
CA PRO A 34 -18.14 7.14 -5.78
C PRO A 34 -16.98 6.16 -6.00
N LYS A 35 -17.25 5.04 -6.69
CA LYS A 35 -16.25 3.98 -6.93
C LYS A 35 -14.94 4.51 -7.54
N LYS A 36 -14.99 5.56 -8.36
CA LYS A 36 -13.80 6.22 -8.93
C LYS A 36 -12.83 6.72 -7.84
N VAL A 37 -13.37 7.35 -6.79
CA VAL A 37 -12.57 7.88 -5.67
C VAL A 37 -11.94 6.73 -4.87
N ILE A 38 -12.70 5.66 -4.63
CA ILE A 38 -12.19 4.49 -3.92
C ILE A 38 -11.10 3.78 -4.75
N LYS A 39 -11.29 3.64 -6.08
CA LYS A 39 -10.25 3.12 -7.00
C LYS A 39 -8.97 3.92 -6.90
N GLN A 40 -9.06 5.25 -6.95
CA GLN A 40 -7.88 6.10 -6.85
C GLN A 40 -7.15 5.90 -5.52
N LYS A 41 -7.88 5.77 -4.40
CA LYS A 41 -7.28 5.48 -3.09
C LYS A 41 -6.57 4.12 -3.07
N VAL A 42 -7.19 3.07 -3.61
CA VAL A 42 -6.54 1.75 -3.73
C VAL A 42 -5.28 1.83 -4.57
N THR A 43 -5.35 2.47 -5.75
CA THR A 43 -4.20 2.58 -6.65
C THR A 43 -3.05 3.33 -6.00
N VAL A 44 -3.31 4.45 -5.31
CA VAL A 44 -2.28 5.22 -4.62
C VAL A 44 -1.65 4.44 -3.46
N LEU A 45 -2.46 3.79 -2.62
CA LEU A 45 -1.92 3.03 -1.49
C LEU A 45 -1.18 1.77 -1.95
N ALA A 46 -1.68 1.09 -2.98
CA ALA A 46 -1.03 -0.10 -3.53
C ALA A 46 0.28 0.25 -4.25
N SER A 47 0.32 1.35 -5.03
CA SER A 47 1.56 1.78 -5.71
C SER A 47 2.60 2.28 -4.71
N ALA A 48 2.19 3.05 -3.70
CA ALA A 48 3.09 3.51 -2.64
C ALA A 48 3.61 2.33 -1.79
N GLY A 49 2.73 1.40 -1.43
CA GLY A 49 3.10 0.17 -0.71
C GLY A 49 4.08 -0.69 -1.52
N GLY A 50 3.79 -0.93 -2.79
CA GLY A 50 4.70 -1.62 -3.71
C GLY A 50 6.05 -0.91 -3.86
N GLY A 51 6.05 0.43 -3.97
CA GLY A 51 7.28 1.22 -4.00
C GLY A 51 8.12 1.09 -2.73
N ALA A 52 7.50 1.19 -1.56
CA ALA A 52 8.17 1.01 -0.28
C ALA A 52 8.75 -0.41 -0.12
N LEU A 53 8.01 -1.43 -0.55
CA LEU A 53 8.46 -2.82 -0.57
C LEU A 53 9.67 -3.03 -1.47
N LEU A 54 9.62 -2.50 -2.70
CA LEU A 54 10.72 -2.58 -3.66
C LEU A 54 11.98 -1.90 -3.13
N ILE A 55 11.84 -0.72 -2.51
CA ILE A 55 12.96 -0.03 -1.86
C ILE A 55 13.54 -0.88 -0.73
N GLY A 56 12.70 -1.45 0.14
CA GLY A 56 13.13 -2.35 1.20
C GLY A 56 13.91 -3.57 0.69
N ILE A 57 13.45 -4.17 -0.42
CA ILE A 57 14.12 -5.30 -1.08
C ILE A 57 15.45 -4.87 -1.72
N LEU A 58 15.52 -3.71 -2.37
CA LEU A 58 16.78 -3.24 -2.94
C LEU A 58 17.79 -2.98 -1.81
N LEU A 59 17.36 -2.32 -0.74
CA LEU A 59 18.23 -2.05 0.40
C LEU A 59 18.72 -3.33 1.08
N ILE A 60 17.89 -4.39 1.19
CA ILE A 60 18.35 -5.66 1.77
C ILE A 60 19.33 -6.40 0.86
N TYR A 61 19.22 -6.22 -0.46
CA TYR A 61 20.09 -6.86 -1.44
C TYR A 61 21.48 -6.21 -1.53
N PHE A 62 21.55 -4.88 -1.36
CA PHE A 62 22.80 -4.10 -1.48
C PHE A 62 23.48 -3.81 -0.14
N GLN A 63 22.89 -4.18 1.00
CA GLN A 63 23.47 -4.03 2.34
C GLN A 63 24.43 -5.18 2.65
#